data_AF-A0A351EIV7-F1
#
_entry.id   AF-A0A351EIV7-F1
#
_cell.length_a   1.000
_cell.length_b   1.000
_cell.length_c   1.000
_cell.angle_alpha   90.00
_cell.angle_beta   90.00
_cell.angle_gamma   90.00
#
_symmetry.space_group_name_H-M   'P 1'
#
loop_
_entity.id
_entity.type
_entity.pdbx_description
1 polymer ?
#
loop_
_entity_poly.entity_id
_entity_poly.type
_entity_poly.pdbx_seq_one_letter_code
_entity_poly.pdbx_strand_id
1 'polypeptide(L)'
;MILVDKPNWAWRGKLWGHMVSDSSLQELHQFAQNIGKRRIGFQGDHYDIDIEEFQHALSMGARVVNSRELVVRLREAGLRQRRKTPSWTIVYESRHRQRLEEVAGSVNQNVKDYRTRTRLWAVLQLNCAVYETATALVVEREGEAAVVLEFAERPDLDLGSTVTSVWSRRGDLIVLELIANTGHTG
;
A
#
# COMPACT_ATOMS: atom_id res chain seq x y z
N MET A 1 -19.32 3.30 -5.47
CA MET A 1 -19.67 2.00 -4.84
C MET A 1 -18.50 1.05 -5.00
N ILE A 2 -18.26 0.24 -3.97
CA ILE A 2 -17.23 -0.80 -4.01
C ILE A 2 -17.77 -2.07 -4.67
N LEU A 3 -17.06 -2.54 -5.69
CA LEU A 3 -17.39 -3.72 -6.47
C LEU A 3 -16.29 -4.77 -6.31
N VAL A 4 -16.69 -6.03 -6.18
CA VAL A 4 -15.78 -7.18 -6.11
C VAL A 4 -16.19 -8.27 -7.09
N ASP A 5 -15.23 -8.99 -7.65
CA ASP A 5 -15.50 -10.25 -8.34
C ASP A 5 -15.13 -11.46 -7.48
N LYS A 6 -15.74 -12.61 -7.78
CA LYS A 6 -15.48 -13.85 -7.04
C LYS A 6 -14.03 -14.29 -7.29
N PRO A 7 -13.23 -14.58 -6.23
CA PRO A 7 -11.88 -15.08 -6.40
C PRO A 7 -11.84 -16.42 -7.13
N ASN A 8 -11.31 -16.41 -8.35
CA ASN A 8 -11.23 -17.59 -9.23
C ASN A 8 -9.85 -17.76 -9.89
N TRP A 9 -8.95 -16.77 -9.77
CA TRP A 9 -7.61 -16.83 -10.33
C TRP A 9 -6.64 -17.52 -9.37
N ALA A 10 -6.09 -18.66 -9.76
CA ALA A 10 -5.14 -19.41 -8.92
C ALA A 10 -3.74 -18.83 -8.99
N TRP A 11 -3.21 -18.33 -7.87
CA TRP A 11 -1.84 -17.83 -7.77
C TRP A 11 -1.28 -17.98 -6.36
N ARG A 12 -0.04 -18.48 -6.25
CA ARG A 12 0.67 -18.73 -4.98
C ARG A 12 -0.15 -19.50 -3.94
N GLY A 13 -0.89 -20.53 -4.39
CA GLY A 13 -1.69 -21.38 -3.51
C GLY A 13 -3.00 -20.76 -2.99
N LYS A 14 -3.39 -19.59 -3.51
CA LYS A 14 -4.65 -18.92 -3.18
C LYS A 14 -5.46 -18.62 -4.43
N LEU A 15 -6.75 -18.39 -4.24
CA LEU A 15 -7.63 -17.83 -5.27
C LEU A 15 -7.74 -16.32 -5.07
N TRP A 16 -7.64 -15.59 -6.17
CA TRP A 16 -7.65 -14.14 -6.22
C TRP A 16 -8.79 -13.62 -7.07
N GLY A 17 -9.37 -12.52 -6.62
CA GLY A 17 -10.30 -11.67 -7.34
C GLY A 17 -9.84 -10.21 -7.26
N HIS A 18 -10.71 -9.30 -7.67
CA HIS A 18 -10.43 -7.88 -7.77
C HIS A 18 -11.47 -7.08 -7.01
N MET A 19 -11.02 -5.99 -6.42
CA MET A 19 -11.83 -4.98 -5.76
C MET A 19 -11.59 -3.63 -6.42
N VAL A 20 -12.67 -2.97 -6.82
CA VAL A 20 -12.65 -1.64 -7.46
C VAL A 20 -13.70 -0.72 -6.88
N SER A 21 -13.63 0.53 -7.29
CA SER A 21 -14.65 1.54 -7.09
C SER A 21 -15.19 1.98 -8.45
N ASP A 22 -16.50 2.22 -8.53
CA ASP A 22 -17.14 2.86 -9.67
C ASP A 22 -17.41 4.36 -9.44
N SER A 23 -16.77 4.99 -8.45
CA SER A 23 -17.00 6.40 -8.10
C SER A 23 -15.71 7.20 -7.91
N SER A 24 -14.76 6.72 -7.11
CA SER A 24 -13.45 7.37 -6.93
C SER A 24 -12.37 6.41 -6.41
N LEU A 25 -11.10 6.71 -6.68
CA LEU A 25 -10.00 5.99 -6.04
C LEU A 25 -9.93 6.27 -4.53
N GLN A 26 -10.33 7.47 -4.08
CA GLN A 26 -10.34 7.80 -2.66
C GLN A 26 -11.21 6.85 -1.85
N GLU A 27 -12.45 6.57 -2.30
CA GLU A 27 -13.32 5.60 -1.62
C GLU A 27 -12.74 4.18 -1.65
N LEU A 28 -12.10 3.79 -2.76
CA LEU A 28 -11.47 2.49 -2.89
C LEU A 28 -10.34 2.32 -1.87
N HIS A 29 -9.51 3.35 -1.71
CA HIS A 29 -8.41 3.32 -0.77
C HIS A 29 -8.89 3.31 0.68
N GLN A 30 -9.92 4.09 1.01
CA GLN A 30 -10.50 4.08 2.34
C GLN A 30 -11.10 2.71 2.67
N PHE A 31 -11.83 2.12 1.72
CA PHE A 31 -12.41 0.80 1.90
C PHE A 31 -11.34 -0.29 2.05
N ALA A 32 -10.32 -0.27 1.20
CA ALA A 32 -9.20 -1.20 1.24
C ALA A 32 -8.45 -1.13 2.58
N GLN A 33 -8.21 0.07 3.09
CA GLN A 33 -7.61 0.29 4.41
C GLN A 33 -8.48 -0.32 5.53
N ASN A 34 -9.80 -0.13 5.47
CA ASN A 34 -10.73 -0.66 6.49
C ASN A 34 -10.76 -2.19 6.52
N ILE A 35 -10.52 -2.87 5.40
CA ILE A 35 -10.44 -4.35 5.36
C ILE A 35 -9.01 -4.88 5.58
N GLY A 36 -8.03 -4.01 5.86
CA GLY A 36 -6.65 -4.38 6.18
C GLY A 36 -5.70 -4.50 4.99
N LYS A 37 -6.09 -4.04 3.79
CA LYS A 37 -5.18 -3.98 2.64
C LYS A 37 -4.15 -2.86 2.84
N ARG A 38 -2.91 -3.18 2.48
CA ARG A 38 -1.85 -2.19 2.36
C ARG A 38 -2.04 -1.35 1.10
N ARG A 39 -1.73 -0.05 1.17
CA ARG A 39 -1.75 0.87 0.02
C ARG A 39 -0.78 0.44 -1.08
N ILE A 40 0.37 -0.14 -0.73
CA ILE A 40 1.30 -0.73 -1.70
C ILE A 40 0.68 -1.90 -2.50
N GLY A 41 -0.43 -2.49 -2.04
CA GLY A 41 -1.19 -3.50 -2.79
C GLY A 41 -2.03 -2.94 -3.95
N PHE A 42 -2.12 -1.61 -4.09
CA PHE A 42 -2.88 -0.97 -5.15
C PHE A 42 -2.19 -1.12 -6.51
N GLN A 43 -2.94 -1.59 -7.50
CA GLN A 43 -2.43 -1.85 -8.85
C GLN A 43 -2.82 -0.77 -9.88
N GLY A 44 -3.09 0.45 -9.42
CA GLY A 44 -3.34 1.62 -10.28
C GLY A 44 -4.83 1.95 -10.45
N ASP A 45 -5.70 0.94 -10.42
CA ASP A 45 -7.16 1.13 -10.45
C ASP A 45 -7.95 0.09 -9.66
N HIS A 46 -7.27 -0.91 -9.09
CA HIS A 46 -7.89 -1.99 -8.31
C HIS A 46 -6.94 -2.50 -7.22
N TYR A 47 -7.50 -3.30 -6.32
CA TYR A 47 -6.77 -4.18 -5.42
C TYR A 47 -7.07 -5.64 -5.77
N ASP A 48 -6.06 -6.50 -5.76
CA ASP A 48 -6.27 -7.94 -5.74
C ASP A 48 -6.63 -8.37 -4.33
N ILE A 49 -7.66 -9.21 -4.22
CA ILE A 49 -8.17 -9.72 -2.95
C ILE A 49 -8.26 -11.24 -2.96
N ASP A 50 -7.87 -11.89 -1.86
CA ASP A 50 -8.07 -13.33 -1.68
C ASP A 50 -9.49 -13.66 -1.17
N ILE A 51 -9.76 -14.95 -0.90
CA ILE A 51 -11.09 -15.38 -0.42
C ILE A 51 -11.46 -14.75 0.93
N GLU A 52 -10.52 -14.65 1.86
CA GLU A 52 -10.80 -14.10 3.19
C GLU A 52 -11.10 -12.60 3.08
N GLU A 53 -10.28 -11.88 2.32
CA GLU A 53 -10.47 -10.46 2.03
C GLU A 53 -11.77 -10.19 1.26
N PHE A 54 -12.15 -11.08 0.33
CA PHE A 54 -13.43 -11.02 -0.37
C PHE A 54 -14.62 -11.16 0.59
N GLN A 55 -14.62 -12.16 1.48
CA GLN A 55 -15.70 -12.32 2.46
C GLN A 55 -15.80 -11.10 3.38
N HIS A 56 -14.67 -10.55 3.82
CA HIS A 56 -14.64 -9.35 4.65
C HIS A 56 -15.15 -8.12 3.88
N ALA A 57 -14.81 -7.98 2.60
CA ALA A 57 -15.36 -6.92 1.75
C ALA A 57 -16.88 -7.01 1.65
N LEU A 58 -17.45 -8.22 1.52
CA LEU A 58 -18.90 -8.41 1.49
C LEU A 58 -19.57 -8.00 2.80
N SER A 59 -19.00 -8.41 3.95
CA SER A 59 -19.56 -8.01 5.25
C SER A 59 -19.49 -6.49 5.48
N MET A 60 -18.58 -5.80 4.79
CA MET A 60 -18.43 -4.35 4.81
C MET A 60 -19.28 -3.62 3.74
N GLY A 61 -20.09 -4.36 2.97
CA GLY A 61 -21.04 -3.78 2.01
C GLY A 61 -20.53 -3.69 0.56
N ALA A 62 -19.42 -4.33 0.21
CA ALA A 62 -19.02 -4.46 -1.19
C ALA A 62 -20.03 -5.29 -1.99
N ARG A 63 -20.26 -4.93 -3.25
CA ARG A 63 -21.20 -5.63 -4.13
C ARG A 63 -20.47 -6.61 -5.05
N VAL A 64 -20.92 -7.86 -5.06
CA VAL A 64 -20.43 -8.86 -6.02
C VAL A 64 -20.95 -8.55 -7.42
N VAL A 65 -20.04 -8.52 -8.39
CA VAL A 65 -20.32 -8.49 -9.82
C VAL A 65 -19.41 -9.50 -10.54
N ASN A 66 -19.66 -9.77 -11.81
CA ASN A 66 -18.68 -10.52 -12.61
C ASN A 66 -17.53 -9.60 -13.07
N SER A 67 -16.39 -10.18 -13.42
CA SER A 67 -15.19 -9.42 -13.83
C SER A 67 -15.42 -8.52 -15.05
N ARG A 68 -16.34 -8.89 -15.95
CA ARG A 68 -16.66 -8.07 -17.13
C ARG A 68 -17.41 -6.81 -16.72
N GLU A 69 -18.41 -6.93 -15.85
CA GLU A 69 -19.16 -5.80 -15.30
C GLU A 69 -18.24 -4.89 -14.49
N LEU A 70 -17.35 -5.47 -13.67
CA LEU A 70 -16.34 -4.73 -12.92
C LEU A 70 -15.51 -3.81 -13.82
N VAL A 71 -14.97 -4.35 -14.93
CA VAL A 71 -14.18 -3.56 -15.90
C VAL A 71 -15.03 -2.52 -16.63
N VAL A 72 -16.30 -2.80 -16.93
CA VAL A 72 -17.21 -1.83 -17.56
C VAL A 72 -17.45 -0.64 -16.63
N ARG A 73 -17.83 -0.90 -15.37
CA ARG A 73 -18.08 0.14 -14.36
C ARG A 73 -16.84 1.00 -14.11
N LEU A 74 -15.67 0.37 -14.01
CA LEU A 74 -14.40 1.07 -13.83
C LEU A 74 -14.06 1.99 -15.03
N ARG A 75 -14.42 1.59 -16.25
CA ARG A 75 -14.26 2.42 -17.45
C ARG A 75 -15.26 3.56 -17.49
N GLU A 76 -16.52 3.31 -17.17
CA GLU A 76 -17.59 4.32 -17.11
C GLU A 76 -17.28 5.39 -16.06
N ALA A 77 -16.68 5.00 -14.93
CA ALA A 77 -16.20 5.92 -13.90
C ALA A 77 -14.95 6.72 -14.30
N GLY A 78 -14.34 6.43 -15.47
CA GLY A 78 -13.10 7.08 -15.91
C GLY A 78 -11.85 6.65 -15.13
N LEU A 79 -11.93 5.59 -14.32
CA LEU A 79 -10.86 5.17 -13.41
C LEU A 79 -9.93 4.10 -14.00
N ARG A 80 -10.31 3.47 -15.12
CA ARG A 80 -9.53 2.36 -15.71
C ARG A 80 -8.14 2.82 -16.15
N GLN A 81 -7.12 2.26 -15.54
CA GLN A 81 -5.72 2.41 -15.93
C GLN A 81 -5.30 1.27 -16.87
N ARG A 82 -4.97 1.59 -18.12
CA ARG A 82 -4.53 0.58 -19.10
C ARG A 82 -3.09 0.13 -18.91
N ARG A 83 -2.24 0.97 -18.31
CA ARG A 83 -0.84 0.64 -18.05
C ARG A 83 -0.76 -0.31 -16.88
N LYS A 84 -0.07 -1.44 -17.09
CA LYS A 84 0.22 -2.38 -16.02
C LYS A 84 1.13 -1.70 -15.01
N THR A 85 0.70 -1.71 -13.76
CA THR A 85 1.51 -1.25 -12.64
C THR A 85 2.66 -2.25 -12.42
N PRO A 86 3.93 -1.81 -12.42
CA PRO A 86 5.06 -2.70 -12.18
C PRO A 86 4.97 -3.36 -10.79
N SER A 87 5.43 -4.61 -10.71
CA SER A 87 5.49 -5.32 -9.44
C SER A 87 6.54 -4.70 -8.53
N TRP A 88 6.27 -4.71 -7.22
CA TRP A 88 7.26 -4.33 -6.21
C TRP A 88 8.40 -5.34 -6.13
N THR A 89 9.61 -4.83 -5.98
CA THR A 89 10.80 -5.59 -5.56
C THR A 89 11.07 -5.27 -4.10
N ILE A 90 11.23 -6.31 -3.27
CA ILE A 90 11.68 -6.14 -1.88
C ILE A 90 13.18 -5.85 -1.91
N VAL A 91 13.56 -4.69 -1.38
CA VAL A 91 14.97 -4.28 -1.31
C VAL A 91 15.51 -4.33 0.12
N TYR A 92 14.62 -4.38 1.12
CA TYR A 92 14.96 -4.64 2.51
C TYR A 92 13.74 -5.19 3.26
N GLU A 93 13.94 -6.17 4.14
CA GLU A 93 12.91 -6.67 5.07
C GLU A 93 13.57 -7.01 6.41
N SER A 94 12.90 -6.65 7.49
CA SER A 94 13.26 -7.03 8.85
C SER A 94 12.05 -7.58 9.59
N ARG A 95 12.31 -8.51 10.51
CA ARG A 95 11.31 -9.12 11.39
C ARG A 95 11.67 -8.98 12.86
N HIS A 96 12.44 -7.94 13.17
CA HIS A 96 12.92 -7.63 14.51
C HIS A 96 12.78 -6.14 14.75
N ARG A 97 12.72 -5.79 16.03
CA ARG A 97 12.66 -4.42 16.49
C ARG A 97 13.97 -3.70 16.17
N GLN A 98 13.88 -2.51 15.58
CA GLN A 98 15.04 -1.69 15.21
C GLN A 98 14.69 -0.21 15.23
N ARG A 99 15.72 0.64 15.31
CA ARG A 99 15.57 2.09 15.31
C ARG A 99 15.28 2.61 13.91
N LEU A 100 14.55 3.73 13.81
CA LEU A 100 14.27 4.33 12.50
C LEU A 100 15.54 4.79 11.76
N GLU A 101 16.65 5.05 12.46
CA GLU A 101 17.95 5.33 11.80
C GLU A 101 18.49 4.13 11.00
N GLU A 102 18.25 2.90 11.48
CA GLU A 102 18.72 1.68 10.83
C GLU A 102 17.91 1.42 9.56
N VAL A 103 16.60 1.71 9.63
CA VAL A 103 15.72 1.72 8.47
C VAL A 103 16.15 2.80 7.47
N ALA A 104 16.49 4.00 7.94
CA ALA A 104 16.98 5.08 7.08
C ALA A 104 18.27 4.68 6.36
N GLY A 105 19.22 4.06 7.07
CA GLY A 105 20.44 3.49 6.49
C GLY A 105 20.13 2.46 5.40
N SER A 106 19.17 1.57 5.66
CA SER A 106 18.72 0.56 4.70
C SER A 106 18.06 1.17 3.46
N VAL A 107 17.24 2.22 3.62
CA VAL A 107 16.68 2.98 2.48
C VAL A 107 17.80 3.63 1.67
N ASN A 108 18.77 4.26 2.33
CA ASN A 108 19.85 4.96 1.66
C ASN A 108 20.76 4.00 0.85
N GLN A 109 20.97 2.79 1.37
CA GLN A 109 21.81 1.77 0.74
C GLN A 109 21.10 1.05 -0.42
N ASN A 110 19.81 0.74 -0.28
CA ASN A 110 19.16 -0.24 -1.15
C ASN A 110 18.18 0.35 -2.18
N VAL A 111 17.59 1.54 -1.94
CA VAL A 111 16.70 2.18 -2.91
C VAL A 111 17.53 2.83 -4.01
N LYS A 112 17.25 2.51 -5.26
CA LYS A 112 18.09 2.93 -6.40
C LYS A 112 17.81 4.34 -6.87
N ASP A 113 16.53 4.72 -6.95
CA ASP A 113 16.15 6.05 -7.43
C ASP A 113 16.47 7.12 -6.37
N TYR A 114 17.26 8.11 -6.77
CA TYR A 114 17.73 9.16 -5.88
C TYR A 114 16.59 9.96 -5.26
N ARG A 115 15.54 10.29 -6.03
CA ARG A 115 14.45 11.16 -5.57
C ARG A 115 13.59 10.46 -4.55
N THR A 116 13.15 9.24 -4.83
CA THR A 116 12.32 8.46 -3.90
C THR A 116 13.11 8.10 -2.64
N ARG A 117 14.37 7.69 -2.78
CA ARG A 117 15.29 7.43 -1.67
C ARG A 117 15.42 8.64 -0.75
N THR A 118 15.70 9.82 -1.29
CA THR A 118 15.95 11.03 -0.49
C THR A 118 14.71 11.45 0.28
N ARG A 119 13.53 11.37 -0.35
CA ARG A 119 12.24 11.72 0.29
C ARG A 119 11.92 10.78 1.46
N LEU A 120 12.06 9.47 1.26
CA LEU A 120 11.85 8.48 2.32
C LEU A 120 12.89 8.60 3.44
N TRP A 121 14.16 8.73 3.08
CA TRP A 121 15.26 8.88 4.04
C TRP A 121 15.06 10.11 4.92
N ALA A 122 14.65 11.25 4.36
CA ALA A 122 14.45 12.48 5.12
C ALA A 122 13.40 12.32 6.23
N VAL A 123 12.26 11.66 5.94
CA VAL A 123 11.21 11.39 6.94
C VAL A 123 11.73 10.48 8.05
N LEU A 124 12.44 9.41 7.70
CA LEU A 124 12.99 8.48 8.69
C LEU A 124 14.07 9.14 9.56
N GLN A 125 14.96 9.92 8.93
CA GLN A 125 16.05 10.61 9.61
C GLN A 125 15.54 11.68 10.59
N LEU A 126 14.50 12.42 10.21
CA LEU A 126 13.89 13.43 11.08
C LEU A 126 13.37 12.84 12.40
N ASN A 127 12.93 11.58 12.36
CA ASN A 127 12.31 10.90 13.49
C ASN A 127 13.24 9.85 14.16
N CYS A 128 14.52 9.81 13.80
CA CYS A 128 15.38 8.65 14.04
C CYS A 128 15.82 8.43 15.50
N ALA A 129 15.78 9.48 16.31
CA ALA A 129 16.20 9.46 17.71
C ALA A 129 15.10 8.97 18.68
N VAL A 130 13.84 9.00 18.25
CA VAL A 130 12.69 8.89 19.16
C VAL A 130 12.01 7.52 19.08
N TYR A 131 11.99 6.91 17.90
CA TYR A 131 11.12 5.76 17.65
C TYR A 131 11.86 4.53 17.16
N GLU A 132 11.30 3.38 17.54
CA GLU A 132 11.63 2.07 17.03
C GLU A 132 10.41 1.46 16.36
N THR A 133 10.66 0.68 15.31
CA THR A 133 9.64 -0.11 14.63
C THR A 133 9.80 -1.57 14.98
N ALA A 134 8.70 -2.33 15.07
CA ALA A 134 8.73 -3.78 15.31
C ALA A 134 9.15 -4.57 14.07
N THR A 135 8.78 -4.10 12.89
CA THR A 135 9.21 -4.63 11.59
C THR A 135 9.38 -3.50 10.59
N ALA A 136 10.13 -3.75 9.52
CA ALA A 136 10.26 -2.82 8.41
C ALA A 136 10.35 -3.58 7.10
N LEU A 137 9.67 -3.07 6.08
CA LEU A 137 9.72 -3.54 4.71
C LEU A 137 10.00 -2.33 3.81
N VAL A 138 11.00 -2.42 2.95
CA VAL A 138 11.27 -1.44 1.91
C VAL A 138 11.12 -2.10 0.56
N VAL A 139 10.32 -1.46 -0.29
CA VAL A 139 10.05 -1.93 -1.65
C VAL A 139 10.29 -0.82 -2.66
N GLU A 140 10.71 -1.19 -3.86
CA GLU A 140 10.83 -0.26 -4.99
C GLU A 140 10.20 -0.85 -6.26
N ARG A 141 9.76 0.03 -7.15
CA ARG A 141 9.38 -0.26 -8.52
C ARG A 141 9.71 0.95 -9.39
N GLU A 142 9.48 0.84 -10.70
CA GLU A 142 9.73 1.96 -11.60
C GLU A 142 8.96 3.22 -11.16
N GLY A 143 9.69 4.29 -10.84
CA GLY A 143 9.14 5.59 -10.46
C GLY A 143 8.64 5.72 -9.02
N GLU A 144 8.69 4.66 -8.20
CA GLU A 144 8.16 4.67 -6.83
C GLU A 144 8.97 3.81 -5.87
N ALA A 145 9.05 4.24 -4.61
CA ALA A 145 9.54 3.43 -3.49
C ALA A 145 8.62 3.60 -2.28
N ALA A 146 8.56 2.59 -1.43
CA ALA A 146 7.78 2.66 -0.20
C ALA A 146 8.50 1.99 0.98
N VAL A 147 8.24 2.53 2.17
CA VAL A 147 8.61 1.93 3.45
C VAL A 147 7.32 1.59 4.20
N VAL A 148 7.22 0.36 4.68
CA VAL A 148 6.15 -0.10 5.57
C VAL A 148 6.75 -0.40 6.93
N LEU A 149 6.24 0.26 7.96
CA LEU A 149 6.66 0.12 9.35
C LEU A 149 5.48 -0.39 10.17
N GLU A 150 5.74 -1.30 11.09
CA GLU A 150 4.74 -1.80 12.02
C GLU A 150 5.16 -1.45 13.45
N PHE A 151 4.28 -0.80 14.21
CA PHE A 151 4.51 -0.34 15.57
C PHE A 151 3.50 -1.00 16.53
N ALA A 152 3.91 -1.17 17.79
CA ALA A 152 3.00 -1.63 18.85
C ALA A 152 1.97 -0.54 19.21
N GLU A 153 2.39 0.72 19.22
CA GLU A 153 1.58 1.90 19.51
C GLU A 153 1.80 2.95 18.42
N ARG A 154 0.84 3.87 18.25
CA ARG A 154 0.95 4.90 17.21
C ARG A 154 1.98 5.96 17.62
N PRO A 155 3.11 6.10 16.92
CA PRO A 155 4.09 7.13 17.21
C PRO A 155 3.61 8.50 16.71
N ASP A 156 4.08 9.57 17.35
CA ASP A 156 3.88 10.94 16.90
C ASP A 156 5.06 11.36 16.01
N LEU A 157 4.96 11.02 14.72
CA LEU A 157 6.02 11.25 13.73
C LEU A 157 5.75 12.55 12.96
N ASP A 158 6.80 13.34 12.72
CA ASP A 158 6.77 14.36 11.68
C ASP A 158 6.96 13.72 10.31
N LEU A 159 5.86 13.56 9.58
CA LEU A 159 5.84 12.90 8.28
C LEU A 159 6.06 13.85 7.10
N GLY A 160 6.01 15.16 7.35
CA GLY A 160 5.99 16.19 6.30
C GLY A 160 4.93 15.95 5.22
N SER A 161 5.13 16.57 4.06
CA SER A 161 4.26 16.42 2.86
C SER A 161 5.00 15.84 1.66
N THR A 162 6.29 15.50 1.82
CA THR A 162 7.13 15.01 0.72
C THR A 162 6.83 13.55 0.38
N VAL A 163 6.08 12.82 1.19
CA VAL A 163 5.67 11.44 0.90
C VAL A 163 4.18 11.29 1.18
N THR A 164 3.52 10.37 0.48
CA THR A 164 2.19 9.94 0.89
C THR A 164 2.35 9.06 2.13
N SER A 165 1.65 9.40 3.21
CA SER A 165 1.59 8.59 4.43
C SER A 165 0.21 7.96 4.58
N VAL A 166 0.18 6.66 4.89
CA VAL A 166 -1.07 5.93 5.14
C VAL A 166 -0.93 5.16 6.44
N TRP A 167 -1.87 5.39 7.36
CA TRP A 167 -1.95 4.71 8.65
C TRP A 167 -3.02 3.64 8.60
N SER A 168 -2.70 2.39 8.90
CA SER A 168 -3.69 1.30 8.98
C SER A 168 -3.44 0.42 10.20
N ARG A 169 -4.22 -0.65 10.35
CA ARG A 169 -4.04 -1.65 11.41
C ARG A 169 -3.87 -3.03 10.80
N ARG A 170 -3.06 -3.87 11.47
CA ARG A 170 -2.91 -5.29 11.17
C ARG A 170 -2.88 -6.07 12.48
N GLY A 171 -4.03 -6.62 12.86
CA GLY A 171 -4.23 -7.11 14.23
C GLY A 171 -4.03 -5.95 15.21
N ASP A 172 -3.19 -6.17 16.21
CA ASP A 172 -2.91 -5.15 17.24
C ASP A 172 -1.90 -4.10 16.78
N LEU A 173 -1.14 -4.36 15.71
CA LEU A 173 -0.09 -3.46 15.22
C LEU A 173 -0.66 -2.27 14.45
N ILE A 174 -0.04 -1.12 14.67
CA ILE A 174 -0.23 0.09 13.87
C ILE A 174 0.73 0.03 12.69
N VAL A 175 0.20 0.17 11.47
CA VAL A 175 1.00 0.12 10.25
C VAL A 175 1.10 1.52 9.65
N LEU A 176 2.32 1.94 9.31
CA LEU A 176 2.59 3.15 8.55
C LEU A 176 3.19 2.77 7.19
N GLU A 177 2.58 3.22 6.12
CA GLU A 177 3.14 3.17 4.77
C GLU A 177 3.58 4.57 4.35
N LEU A 178 4.86 4.75 4.07
CA LEU A 178 5.43 5.94 3.45
C LEU A 178 5.69 5.62 1.99
N ILE A 179 5.10 6.37 1.07
CA ILE A 179 5.21 6.13 -0.38
C ILE A 179 5.73 7.38 -1.06
N ALA A 180 6.86 7.25 -1.74
CA ALA A 180 7.50 8.31 -2.52
C ALA A 180 7.43 7.97 -4.01
N ASN A 181 7.14 8.98 -4.82
CA ASN A 181 7.19 8.91 -6.28
C ASN A 181 8.29 9.84 -6.84
N THR A 182 8.70 9.61 -8.08
CA THR A 182 9.69 10.44 -8.78
C THR A 182 9.12 11.78 -9.29
N GLY A 183 7.80 11.88 -9.34
CA GLY A 183 7.06 13.09 -9.70
C GLY A 183 7.10 14.16 -8.61
N HIS A 184 6.85 15.41 -8.98
CA HIS A 184 6.58 16.44 -7.98
C HIS A 184 5.17 16.21 -7.44
N THR A 185 5.02 16.23 -6.12
CA THR A 185 3.73 16.50 -5.49
C THR A 185 3.39 17.95 -5.85
N GLY A 186 2.55 18.13 -6.86
CA GLY A 186 1.84 19.38 -7.12
C GLY A 186 0.67 19.54 -6.16
#